data_AF-A0A914RT53-F1
#
_entry.id   AF-A0A914RT53-F1
#
_cell.length_a   1.000
_cell.length_b   1.000
_cell.length_c   1.000
_cell.angle_alpha   90.00
_cell.angle_beta   90.00
_cell.angle_gamma   90.00
#
_symmetry.space_group_name_H-M   'P 1'
#
loop_
_entity.id
_entity.type
_entity.pdbx_description
1 polymer ?
#
loop_
_entity_poly.entity_id
_entity_poly.type
_entity_poly.pdbx_seq_one_letter_code
_entity_poly.pdbx_strand_id
1 'polypeptide(L)'
;MNITVIELEHVMLEMARRYFGLSEDSHQHVINMDGLDYLGETVKQGREFDAIYIDACSTAFPTAEELPCPVHGFLIDQTIGNLKAVLKKTGKPVYESELL
;
A
#
# COMPACT_ATOMS: atom_id res chain seq x y z
N MET A 1 8.12 8.67 -13.63
CA MET A 1 7.74 7.72 -12.58
C MET A 1 6.40 7.12 -12.98
N ASN A 2 6.15 5.83 -12.75
CA ASN A 2 4.81 5.24 -12.95
C ASN A 2 4.38 4.68 -11.60
N ILE A 3 3.36 5.28 -11.00
CA ILE A 3 2.93 5.04 -9.63
C ILE A 3 1.55 4.39 -9.68
N THR A 4 1.40 3.30 -8.96
CA THR A 4 0.09 2.72 -8.65
C THR A 4 -0.14 2.85 -7.15
N VAL A 5 -1.12 3.64 -6.76
CA VAL A 5 -1.54 3.81 -5.36
C VAL A 5 -2.69 2.86 -5.10
N ILE A 6 -2.60 2.08 -4.03
CA ILE A 6 -3.68 1.21 -3.56
C ILE A 6 -4.26 1.85 -2.30
N GLU A 7 -5.51 2.27 -2.38
CA GLU A 7 -6.21 2.95 -1.28
C GLU A 7 -7.42 2.11 -0.87
N LEU A 8 -7.57 1.81 0.42
CA LEU A 8 -8.67 1.00 0.92
C LEU A 8 -9.96 1.81 1.03
N GLU A 9 -9.88 3.04 1.53
CA GLU A 9 -11.04 3.86 1.84
C GLU A 9 -11.47 4.74 0.66
N HIS A 10 -12.61 4.39 0.06
CA HIS A 10 -13.17 5.15 -1.06
C HIS A 10 -13.36 6.65 -0.73
N VAL A 11 -13.72 6.97 0.52
CA VAL A 11 -13.91 8.36 0.96
C VAL A 11 -12.60 9.15 0.91
N MET A 12 -11.48 8.54 1.31
CA MET A 12 -10.15 9.19 1.22
C MET A 12 -9.80 9.51 -0.22
N LEU A 13 -10.06 8.58 -1.14
CA LEU A 13 -9.86 8.79 -2.57
C LEU A 13 -10.73 9.94 -3.12
N GLU A 14 -12.01 9.99 -2.75
CA GLU A 14 -12.88 11.10 -3.16
C GLU A 14 -12.40 12.44 -2.64
N MET A 15 -11.98 12.50 -1.37
CA MET A 15 -11.45 13.72 -0.76
C MET A 15 -10.18 14.18 -1.45
N ALA A 16 -9.25 13.27 -1.71
CA ALA A 16 -7.99 13.56 -2.38
C ALA A 16 -8.21 14.17 -3.78
N ARG A 17 -9.15 13.61 -4.55
CA ARG A 17 -9.51 14.12 -5.88
C ARG A 17 -10.18 15.49 -5.82
N ARG A 18 -11.12 15.69 -4.88
CA ARG A 18 -11.92 16.92 -4.80
C ARG A 18 -11.18 18.09 -4.19
N TYR A 19 -10.33 17.84 -3.19
CA TYR A 19 -9.80 18.90 -2.32
C TYR A 19 -8.27 18.98 -2.30
N PHE A 20 -7.55 17.91 -2.65
CA PHE A 20 -6.09 17.86 -2.55
C PHE A 20 -5.35 17.72 -3.88
N GLY A 21 -6.08 17.83 -5.00
CA GLY A 21 -5.48 17.88 -6.34
C GLY A 21 -4.98 16.54 -6.87
N LEU A 22 -5.44 15.41 -6.30
CA LEU A 22 -5.15 14.10 -6.86
C LEU A 22 -5.75 13.98 -8.26
N SER A 23 -4.88 13.80 -9.27
CA SER A 23 -5.26 13.54 -10.66
C SER A 23 -4.58 12.26 -11.13
N GLU A 24 -5.29 11.44 -11.90
CA GLU A 24 -4.73 10.26 -12.56
C GLU A 24 -4.39 10.59 -14.01
N ASP A 25 -3.31 9.98 -14.51
CA ASP A 25 -2.83 10.13 -15.89
C ASP A 25 -2.07 8.86 -16.31
N SER A 26 -1.21 8.93 -17.34
CA SER A 26 -0.40 7.79 -17.79
C SER A 26 0.74 7.39 -16.83
N HIS A 27 0.96 8.16 -15.77
CA HIS A 27 2.05 8.02 -14.81
C HIS A 27 1.58 7.85 -13.37
N GLN A 28 0.31 8.15 -13.06
CA GLN A 28 -0.28 7.95 -11.75
C GLN A 28 -1.65 7.29 -11.87
N HIS A 29 -1.80 6.15 -11.23
CA HIS A 29 -3.01 5.33 -11.22
C HIS A 29 -3.43 5.06 -9.77
N VAL A 30 -4.73 5.10 -9.49
CA VAL A 30 -5.24 4.82 -8.15
C VAL A 30 -6.28 3.71 -8.21
N ILE A 31 -6.07 2.68 -7.41
CA ILE A 31 -6.94 1.52 -7.33
C ILE A 31 -7.54 1.50 -5.93
N ASN A 32 -8.87 1.58 -5.85
CA ASN A 32 -9.57 1.44 -4.57
C ASN A 32 -9.77 -0.06 -4.25
N MET A 33 -8.88 -0.63 -3.44
CA MET A 33 -8.82 -2.06 -3.12
C MET A 33 -8.05 -2.29 -1.80
N ASP A 34 -8.23 -3.45 -1.18
CA ASP A 34 -7.34 -3.92 -0.12
C ASP A 34 -5.92 -4.17 -0.68
N GLY A 35 -4.91 -3.61 -0.01
CA GLY A 35 -3.50 -3.72 -0.44
C GLY A 35 -2.92 -5.13 -0.34
N LEU A 36 -3.38 -5.95 0.62
CA LEU A 36 -2.95 -7.34 0.76
C LEU A 36 -3.54 -8.20 -0.37
N ASP A 37 -4.80 -7.96 -0.74
CA ASP A 37 -5.44 -8.64 -1.87
C ASP A 37 -4.74 -8.27 -3.18
N TYR A 38 -4.52 -6.97 -3.43
CA TYR A 38 -3.81 -6.49 -4.62
C TYR A 38 -2.41 -7.10 -4.74
N LEU A 39 -1.68 -7.18 -3.61
CA LEU A 39 -0.37 -7.82 -3.56
C LEU A 39 -0.46 -9.30 -3.95
N GLY A 40 -1.43 -10.03 -3.42
CA GLY A 40 -1.67 -11.44 -3.75
C GLY A 40 -1.98 -11.68 -5.23
N GLU A 41 -2.76 -10.80 -5.86
CA GLU A 41 -3.01 -10.84 -7.31
C GLU A 41 -1.76 -10.52 -8.13
N THR A 42 -0.98 -9.54 -7.69
CA THR A 42 0.27 -9.13 -8.36
C THR A 42 1.28 -10.28 -8.39
N VAL A 43 1.42 -11.01 -7.27
CA VAL A 43 2.26 -12.22 -7.22
C VAL A 43 1.84 -13.23 -8.28
N LYS A 44 0.53 -13.52 -8.42
CA LYS A 44 0.01 -14.48 -9.41
C LYS A 44 0.27 -14.03 -10.85
N GLN A 45 0.31 -12.73 -11.08
CA GLN A 45 0.53 -12.14 -12.41
C GLN A 45 2.03 -12.00 -12.76
N GLY A 46 2.93 -12.25 -11.80
CA GLY A 46 4.38 -12.10 -12.01
C GLY A 46 4.80 -10.66 -12.31
N ARG A 47 4.03 -9.67 -11.85
CA ARG A 47 4.38 -8.26 -11.98
C ARG A 47 5.39 -7.87 -10.90
N GLU A 48 6.38 -7.04 -11.28
CA GLU A 48 7.42 -6.56 -10.37
C GLU A 48 7.48 -5.03 -10.33
N PHE A 49 7.86 -4.49 -9.18
CA PHE A 49 8.04 -3.07 -8.93
C PHE A 49 9.50 -2.73 -8.59
N ASP A 50 9.92 -1.52 -8.93
CA ASP A 50 11.22 -0.98 -8.55
C ASP A 50 11.26 -0.57 -7.06
N ALA A 51 10.12 -0.16 -6.51
CA ALA A 51 9.95 0.19 -5.11
C ALA A 51 8.50 -0.04 -4.67
N ILE A 52 8.30 -0.33 -3.39
CA ILE A 52 6.98 -0.41 -2.76
C ILE A 52 7.04 0.44 -1.49
N TYR A 53 6.08 1.35 -1.32
CA TYR A 53 5.93 2.18 -0.13
C TYR A 53 4.65 1.77 0.58
N ILE A 54 4.75 1.43 1.87
CA ILE A 54 3.64 0.96 2.69
C ILE A 54 3.40 2.00 3.77
N ASP A 55 2.31 2.73 3.58
CA ASP A 55 1.74 3.69 4.51
C ASP A 55 0.26 3.34 4.63
N ALA A 56 -0.02 2.31 5.43
CA ALA A 56 -1.34 1.74 5.61
C ALA A 56 -1.57 1.58 7.10
N CYS A 57 -2.31 2.50 7.69
CA CYS A 57 -2.54 2.60 9.13
C CYS A 57 -3.94 2.11 9.52
N SER A 58 -4.08 1.67 10.77
CA SER A 58 -5.41 1.44 11.34
C SER A 58 -6.11 2.78 11.59
N THR A 59 -7.33 2.94 11.07
CA THR A 59 -8.17 4.12 11.34
C THR A 59 -9.09 3.93 12.55
N ALA A 60 -9.05 2.77 13.20
CA ALA A 60 -9.88 2.45 14.36
C ALA A 60 -9.33 3.11 15.64
N PHE A 61 -10.12 4.01 16.26
CA PHE A 61 -9.80 4.63 17.55
C PHE A 61 -10.74 4.19 18.69
N PRO A 62 -10.23 3.90 19.91
CA PRO A 62 -8.81 3.80 20.24
C PRO A 62 -8.17 2.60 19.53
N THR A 63 -6.96 2.78 19.02
CA THR A 63 -6.23 1.68 18.37
C THR A 63 -5.91 0.63 19.44
N ALA A 64 -6.40 -0.60 19.23
CA ALA A 64 -6.05 -1.73 20.10
C ALA A 64 -4.62 -2.23 19.86
N GLU A 65 -3.93 -1.69 18.85
CA GLU A 65 -2.61 -2.10 18.41
C GLU A 65 -1.53 -1.13 18.93
N GLU A 66 -0.41 -1.68 19.41
CA GLU A 66 0.77 -0.92 19.85
C GLU A 66 1.49 -0.23 18.68
N LEU A 67 1.33 -0.76 17.46
CA LEU A 67 1.90 -0.24 16.22
C LEU A 67 0.76 0.01 15.21
N PRO A 68 0.20 1.23 15.14
CA PRO A 68 -0.91 1.54 14.24
C PRO A 68 -0.52 1.56 12.76
N CYS A 69 0.78 1.78 12.46
CA CYS A 69 1.30 1.92 11.10
C CYS A 69 2.65 1.19 10.94
N PRO A 70 2.79 0.27 9.95
CA PRO A 70 1.72 -0.25 9.12
C PRO A 70 0.83 -1.22 9.91
N VAL A 71 -0.40 -1.46 9.43
CA VAL A 71 -1.27 -2.51 10.00
C VAL A 71 -0.56 -3.86 10.00
N HIS A 72 -0.80 -4.66 11.05
CA HIS A 72 -0.08 -5.92 11.28
C HIS A 72 -0.06 -6.88 10.07
N GLY A 73 -1.09 -6.85 9.23
CA GLY A 73 -1.17 -7.66 8.01
C GLY A 73 0.01 -7.46 7.03
N PHE A 74 0.68 -6.31 7.04
CA PHE A 74 1.88 -6.06 6.23
C PHE A 74 3.17 -6.59 6.84
N LEU A 75 3.14 -6.99 8.12
CA LEU A 75 4.32 -7.40 8.89
C LEU A 75 4.45 -8.92 9.06
N ILE A 76 3.45 -9.70 8.62
CA ILE A 76 3.50 -11.16 8.70
C ILE A 76 4.42 -11.76 7.62
N ASP A 77 5.06 -12.88 7.94
CA ASP A 77 6.02 -13.56 7.05
C ASP A 77 5.48 -13.82 5.64
N GLN A 78 4.20 -14.21 5.54
CA GLN A 78 3.57 -14.46 4.25
C GLN A 78 3.52 -13.19 3.39
N THR A 79 3.15 -12.05 3.97
CA THR A 79 3.06 -10.78 3.26
C THR A 79 4.45 -10.27 2.91
N ILE A 80 5.43 -10.38 3.81
CA ILE A 80 6.83 -10.05 3.55
C ILE A 80 7.38 -10.90 2.39
N GLY A 81 7.05 -12.19 2.37
CA GLY A 81 7.38 -13.09 1.26
C GLY A 81 6.78 -12.64 -0.07
N ASN A 82 5.51 -12.23 -0.07
CA ASN A 82 4.84 -11.70 -1.25
C ASN A 82 5.47 -10.38 -1.72
N LEU A 83 5.75 -9.44 -0.81
CA LEU A 83 6.43 -8.17 -1.11
C LEU A 83 7.79 -8.41 -1.79
N LYS A 84 8.57 -9.38 -1.27
CA LYS A 84 9.84 -9.78 -1.88
C LYS A 84 9.66 -10.37 -3.27
N ALA A 85 8.58 -11.13 -3.52
CA ALA A 85 8.32 -11.76 -4.80
C ALA A 85 7.90 -10.77 -5.90
N VAL A 86 7.32 -9.62 -5.52
CA VAL A 86 6.90 -8.56 -6.47
C VAL A 86 7.88 -7.39 -6.53
N LEU A 87 9.05 -7.49 -5.89
CA LEU A 87 10.12 -6.51 -6.02
C LEU A 87 11.18 -7.04 -6.98
N LYS A 88 11.65 -6.18 -7.87
CA LYS A 88 12.87 -6.47 -8.65
C LYS A 88 14.04 -6.74 -7.70
N LYS A 89 15.07 -7.43 -8.19
CA LYS A 89 16.27 -7.78 -7.39
C LYS A 89 16.93 -6.60 -6.66
N THR A 90 16.85 -5.39 -7.21
CA THR A 90 17.41 -4.16 -6.62
C THR A 90 16.37 -3.32 -5.87
N GLY A 91 15.10 -3.70 -5.96
CA GLY A 91 13.99 -3.00 -5.33
C GLY A 91 13.98 -3.19 -3.82
N LYS A 92 13.32 -2.27 -3.13
CA LYS A 92 13.21 -2.27 -1.67
C LYS A 92 11.78 -1.93 -1.25
N PRO A 93 11.22 -2.61 -0.24
CA PRO A 93 10.05 -2.11 0.45
C PRO A 93 10.49 -0.99 1.40
N VAL A 94 9.64 0.01 1.57
CA VAL A 94 9.77 1.07 2.57
C VAL A 94 8.48 1.06 3.38
N TYR A 95 8.62 1.04 4.70
CA TYR A 95 7.49 1.06 5.63
C TYR A 95 7.48 2.40 6.35
N GLU A 96 6.32 3.02 6.41
CA GLU A 96 6.04 4.10 7.35
C GLU A 96 5.77 3.49 8.73
N SER A 97 6.53 3.92 9.73
CA SER A 97 6.43 3.40 11.10
C SER A 97 6.03 4.53 12.03
N GLU A 98 4.85 4.42 12.61
CA GLU A 98 4.38 5.30 13.68
C GLU A 98 4.25 4.49 14.98
N LEU A 99 4.87 4.97 16.06
CA LEU A 99 4.77 4.39 17.40
C LEU A 99 3.94 5.32 18.27
N LEU A 100 3.03 4.74 19.08
CA LEU A 100 2.19 5.47 20.04
C LEU A 100 2.97 5.91 21.29
#